data_AF-Q94L10-F1
#
_entry.id   AF-Q94L10-F1
#
_cell.length_a   1.000
_cell.length_b   1.000
_cell.length_c   1.000
_cell.angle_alpha   90.00
_cell.angle_beta   90.00
_cell.angle_gamma   90.00
#
_symmetry.space_group_name_H-M   'P 1'
#
loop_
_entity.id
_entity.type
_entity.pdbx_description
1 polymer ?
#
loop_
_entity_poly.entity_id
_entity_poly.type
_entity_poly.pdbx_seq_one_letter_code
_entity_poly.pdbx_strand_id
1 'polypeptide(L)'
;PSSTAFAFMHTRDNNCLKYLRNAVERFNGGVPSVFPVDLFEHIWIVDRLQRLGISRYFEEGIKECLDYVHRYWTDKGICWARCSHVQDIDDTAMAFRLLRLHGYQV
;
A
#
# COMPACT_ATOMS: atom_id res chain seq x y z
N PRO A 1 4.98 1.23 13.21
CA PRO A 1 5.26 0.26 14.30
C PRO A 1 5.58 0.86 15.67
N SER A 2 6.52 1.80 15.77
CA SER A 2 6.91 2.42 17.06
C SER A 2 5.75 3.09 17.80
N SER A 3 4.94 3.90 17.10
CA SER A 3 3.74 4.53 17.69
C SER A 3 2.73 3.49 18.23
N THR A 4 2.52 2.40 17.50
CA THR A 4 1.66 1.28 17.96
C THR A 4 2.24 0.54 19.16
N ALA A 5 3.57 0.40 19.24
CA ALA A 5 4.23 -0.20 20.41
C ALA A 5 4.06 0.69 21.65
N PHE A 6 4.25 2.00 21.50
CA PHE A 6 3.98 2.95 22.57
C PHE A 6 2.50 2.88 23.02
N ALA A 7 1.55 2.87 22.07
CA ALA A 7 0.14 2.69 22.38
C ALA A 7 -0.11 1.41 23.19
N PHE A 8 0.43 0.26 22.77
CA PHE A 8 0.29 -1.01 23.49
C PHE A 8 0.84 -0.96 24.92
N MET A 9 1.99 -0.31 25.13
CA MET A 9 2.59 -0.17 26.47
C MET A 9 1.64 0.55 27.45
N HIS A 10 0.85 1.49 26.95
CA HIS A 10 -0.09 2.28 27.76
C HIS A 10 -1.50 1.70 27.83
N THR A 11 -1.98 1.00 26.81
CA THR A 11 -3.38 0.55 26.72
C THR A 11 -3.56 -0.95 26.90
N ARG A 12 -2.51 -1.75 26.69
CA ARG A 12 -2.59 -3.22 26.57
C ARG A 12 -3.59 -3.71 25.51
N ASP A 13 -3.87 -2.88 24.51
CA ASP A 13 -4.81 -3.21 23.45
C ASP A 13 -4.34 -4.42 22.61
N ASN A 14 -5.22 -5.42 22.47
CA ASN A 14 -4.90 -6.66 21.78
C ASN A 14 -4.74 -6.48 20.26
N ASN A 15 -5.38 -5.48 19.65
CA ASN A 15 -5.22 -5.22 18.22
C ASN A 15 -3.84 -4.62 17.93
N CYS A 16 -3.33 -3.74 18.81
CA CYS A 16 -1.97 -3.24 18.75
C CYS A 16 -0.94 -4.38 18.83
N LEU A 17 -1.12 -5.28 19.80
CA LEU A 17 -0.24 -6.45 19.95
C LEU A 17 -0.29 -7.38 18.72
N LYS A 18 -1.48 -7.63 18.18
CA LYS A 18 -1.68 -8.45 16.97
C LYS A 18 -0.96 -7.83 15.76
N TYR A 19 -1.11 -6.52 15.55
CA TYR A 19 -0.40 -5.81 14.49
C TYR A 19 1.13 -5.94 14.63
N LEU A 20 1.67 -5.72 15.84
CA LEU A 20 3.10 -5.81 16.10
C LEU A 20 3.65 -7.22 15.90
N ARG A 21 2.93 -8.26 16.37
CA ARG A 21 3.31 -9.67 16.16
C ARG A 21 3.41 -10.01 14.69
N ASN A 22 2.42 -9.62 13.88
CA ASN A 22 2.44 -9.85 12.44
C ASN A 22 3.65 -9.17 11.77
N ALA A 23 3.99 -7.95 12.18
CA ALA A 23 5.15 -7.24 11.63
C ALA A 23 6.46 -7.92 12.03
N VAL A 24 6.64 -8.26 13.31
CA VAL A 24 7.86 -8.93 13.82
C VAL A 24 8.05 -10.29 13.16
N GLU A 25 6.97 -11.07 13.00
CA GLU A 25 7.00 -12.36 12.32
C GLU A 25 7.40 -12.21 10.84
N ARG A 26 6.81 -11.23 10.14
CA ARG A 26 7.12 -10.97 8.73
C ARG A 26 8.58 -10.58 8.50
N PHE A 27 9.21 -9.88 9.45
CA PHE A 27 10.56 -9.33 9.32
C PHE A 27 11.58 -10.00 10.27
N ASN A 28 11.29 -11.21 10.76
CA ASN A 28 12.20 -12.05 11.55
C ASN A 28 12.85 -11.31 12.74
N GLY A 29 12.05 -10.59 13.52
CA GLY A 29 12.52 -9.85 14.70
C GLY A 29 12.50 -8.34 14.52
N GLY A 30 12.99 -7.85 13.36
CA GLY A 30 12.97 -6.42 13.04
C GLY A 30 11.56 -5.90 12.70
N VAL A 31 11.41 -4.58 12.57
CA VAL A 31 10.23 -3.94 11.97
C VAL A 31 10.64 -2.70 11.18
N PRO A 32 9.95 -2.37 10.06
CA PRO A 32 10.19 -1.12 9.34
C PRO A 32 9.59 0.08 10.10
N SER A 33 9.90 1.30 9.65
CA SER A 33 9.30 2.53 10.17
C SER A 33 7.80 2.64 9.87
N VAL A 34 7.34 2.06 8.75
CA VAL A 34 5.95 2.02 8.29
C VAL A 34 5.60 0.64 7.73
N PHE A 35 4.40 0.14 8.04
CA PHE A 35 3.90 -1.15 7.57
C PHE A 35 2.36 -1.23 7.70
N PRO A 36 1.63 -1.78 6.70
CA PRO A 36 2.10 -2.18 5.38
C PRO A 36 2.44 -0.97 4.49
N VAL A 37 2.97 -1.24 3.29
CA VAL A 37 3.22 -0.26 2.21
C VAL A 37 2.75 -0.82 0.87
N ASP A 38 1.68 -1.61 0.90
CA ASP A 38 1.21 -2.43 -0.20
C ASP A 38 0.72 -1.59 -1.38
N LEU A 39 -0.12 -0.57 -1.17
CA LEU A 39 -0.61 0.25 -2.28
C LEU A 39 0.52 1.05 -2.92
N PHE A 40 1.36 1.69 -2.09
CA PHE A 40 2.55 2.42 -2.53
C PHE A 40 3.45 1.54 -3.42
N GLU A 41 3.75 0.31 -2.98
CA GLU A 41 4.65 -0.59 -3.71
C GLU A 41 4.08 -1.00 -5.07
N HIS A 42 2.80 -1.40 -5.13
CA HIS A 42 2.15 -1.82 -6.39
C HIS A 42 2.08 -0.66 -7.40
N ILE A 43 1.66 0.53 -6.95
CA ILE A 43 1.55 1.74 -7.78
C ILE A 43 2.92 2.09 -8.36
N TRP A 44 3.95 2.10 -7.51
CA TRP A 44 5.27 2.54 -7.92
C TRP A 44 6.01 1.55 -8.80
N ILE A 45 5.86 0.24 -8.59
CA ILE A 45 6.42 -0.77 -9.50
C ILE A 45 5.86 -0.57 -10.90
N VAL A 46 4.54 -0.41 -11.04
CA VAL A 46 3.90 -0.19 -12.34
C VAL A 46 4.42 1.10 -12.99
N ASP A 47 4.48 2.21 -12.26
CA ASP A 47 5.00 3.48 -12.80
C ASP A 47 6.45 3.34 -13.30
N ARG A 48 7.33 2.70 -12.52
CA ARG A 48 8.74 2.53 -12.90
C ARG A 48 8.86 1.66 -14.15
N LEU A 49 8.13 0.55 -14.24
CA LEU A 49 8.15 -0.31 -15.43
C LEU A 49 7.67 0.43 -16.69
N GLN A 50 6.63 1.26 -16.57
CA GLN A 50 6.12 2.05 -17.70
C GLN A 50 7.11 3.13 -18.14
N ARG A 51 7.65 3.91 -17.20
CA ARG A 51 8.58 5.01 -17.52
C ARG A 51 9.93 4.53 -18.05
N LEU A 52 10.36 3.34 -17.66
CA LEU A 52 11.55 2.69 -18.20
C LEU A 52 11.31 2.04 -19.58
N GLY A 53 10.09 2.08 -20.12
CA GLY A 53 9.79 1.58 -21.47
C GLY A 53 9.79 0.05 -21.62
N ILE A 54 9.65 -0.68 -20.50
CA ILE A 54 9.71 -2.15 -20.45
C ILE A 54 8.41 -2.81 -19.99
N SER A 55 7.35 -2.03 -19.72
CA SER A 55 6.07 -2.54 -19.20
C SER A 55 5.41 -3.62 -20.07
N ARG A 56 5.62 -3.61 -21.39
CA ARG A 56 5.05 -4.61 -22.33
C ARG A 56 5.46 -6.06 -22.03
N TYR A 57 6.55 -6.26 -21.29
CA TYR A 57 7.00 -7.59 -20.88
C TYR A 57 6.27 -8.11 -19.63
N PHE A 58 5.46 -7.27 -18.99
CA PHE A 58 4.86 -7.54 -17.68
C PHE A 58 3.36 -7.22 -17.67
N GLU A 59 2.67 -7.27 -18.81
CA GLU A 59 1.27 -6.84 -18.93
C GLU A 59 0.34 -7.54 -17.93
N GLU A 60 0.45 -8.87 -17.79
CA GLU A 60 -0.35 -9.64 -16.83
C GLU A 60 -0.06 -9.23 -15.37
N GLY A 61 1.21 -9.14 -14.99
CA GLY A 61 1.59 -8.72 -13.64
C GLY A 61 1.20 -7.27 -13.32
N ILE A 62 1.28 -6.36 -14.29
CA ILE A 62 0.79 -4.98 -14.14
C ILE A 62 -0.72 -4.98 -13.93
N LYS A 63 -1.46 -5.77 -14.71
CA LYS A 63 -2.91 -5.88 -14.55
C LYS A 63 -3.28 -6.40 -13.16
N GLU A 64 -2.62 -7.44 -12.67
CA GLU A 64 -2.84 -7.94 -11.31
C GLU A 64 -2.55 -6.88 -10.23
N CYS A 65 -1.48 -6.11 -10.41
CA CYS A 65 -1.14 -5.01 -9.50
C CYS A 65 -2.24 -3.94 -9.48
N LEU A 66 -2.72 -3.52 -10.65
CA LEU A 66 -3.75 -2.49 -10.75
C LEU A 66 -5.13 -2.99 -10.31
N ASP A 67 -5.45 -4.26 -10.53
CA ASP A 67 -6.65 -4.91 -9.98
C ASP A 67 -6.61 -4.90 -8.44
N TYR A 68 -5.43 -5.14 -7.84
CA TYR A 68 -5.24 -5.03 -6.40
C TYR A 68 -5.43 -3.59 -5.90
N VAL A 69 -4.81 -2.62 -6.55
CA VAL A 69 -4.93 -1.19 -6.19
C VAL A 69 -6.39 -0.73 -6.30
N HIS A 70 -7.06 -1.05 -7.42
CA HIS A 70 -8.47 -0.69 -7.65
C HIS A 70 -9.41 -1.27 -6.60
N ARG A 71 -9.16 -2.50 -6.13
CA ARG A 71 -9.96 -3.12 -5.06
C ARG A 71 -9.99 -2.31 -3.77
N TYR A 72 -8.92 -1.56 -3.49
CA TYR A 72 -8.78 -0.73 -2.29
C TYR A 72 -8.88 0.78 -2.57
N TRP A 73 -9.17 1.16 -3.81
CA TRP A 73 -9.49 2.54 -4.17
C TRP A 73 -10.77 2.99 -3.46
N THR A 74 -10.84 4.28 -3.11
CA THR A 74 -12.03 4.88 -2.49
C THR A 74 -12.29 6.28 -3.04
N ASP A 75 -13.51 6.78 -2.93
CA ASP A 75 -13.89 8.14 -3.35
C ASP A 75 -13.15 9.25 -2.59
N LYS A 76 -12.51 8.91 -1.47
CA LYS A 76 -11.69 9.84 -0.66
C LYS A 76 -10.22 9.83 -1.05
N GLY A 77 -9.81 8.94 -1.97
CA GLY A 77 -8.42 8.62 -2.26
C GLY A 77 -7.89 7.46 -1.41
N ILE A 78 -6.56 7.33 -1.39
CA ILE A 78 -5.83 6.26 -0.70
C ILE A 78 -4.57 6.83 -0.01
N CYS A 79 -3.86 5.98 0.74
CA CYS A 79 -2.47 6.22 1.12
C CYS A 79 -1.62 4.99 0.80
N TRP A 80 -0.38 4.97 1.26
CA TRP A 80 0.57 3.87 1.06
C TRP A 80 0.07 2.48 1.51
N ALA A 81 -0.92 2.43 2.42
CA ALA A 81 -1.46 1.22 3.01
C ALA A 81 -2.96 1.05 2.73
N ARG A 82 -3.39 -0.18 2.43
CA ARG A 82 -4.83 -0.48 2.28
C ARG A 82 -5.62 -0.23 3.56
N CYS A 83 -6.92 0.05 3.40
CA CYS A 83 -7.88 0.21 4.50
C CYS A 83 -7.51 1.30 5.52
N SER A 84 -6.77 2.33 5.10
CA SER A 84 -6.48 3.49 5.94
C SER A 84 -7.66 4.47 5.95
N HIS A 85 -7.92 5.06 7.11
CA HIS A 85 -8.85 6.19 7.24
C HIS A 85 -8.19 7.55 6.93
N VAL A 86 -6.88 7.58 6.73
CA VAL A 86 -6.10 8.76 6.35
C VAL A 86 -5.55 8.55 4.94
N GLN A 87 -5.75 9.53 4.06
CA GLN A 87 -5.30 9.53 2.67
C GLN A 87 -4.15 10.53 2.49
N ASP A 88 -3.33 10.32 1.46
CA ASP A 88 -2.32 11.29 1.04
C ASP A 88 -2.39 11.53 -0.47
N ILE A 89 -1.90 12.70 -0.89
CA ILE A 89 -2.06 13.16 -2.26
C ILE A 89 -1.11 12.45 -3.24
N ASP A 90 0.04 11.95 -2.79
CA ASP A 90 1.04 11.32 -3.66
C ASP A 90 0.51 9.97 -4.15
N ASP A 91 0.14 9.09 -3.21
CA ASP A 91 -0.44 7.78 -3.53
C ASP A 91 -1.78 7.92 -4.27
N THR A 92 -2.63 8.88 -3.87
CA THR A 92 -3.91 9.12 -4.54
C THR A 92 -3.74 9.58 -5.99
N ALA A 93 -2.88 10.57 -6.24
CA ALA A 93 -2.67 11.09 -7.60
C ALA A 93 -2.05 10.03 -8.51
N MET A 94 -1.15 9.23 -7.97
CA MET A 94 -0.48 8.16 -8.70
C MET A 94 -1.41 7.00 -9.04
N ALA A 95 -2.19 6.51 -8.08
CA ALA A 95 -3.22 5.51 -8.35
C ALA A 95 -4.24 6.03 -9.36
N PHE A 96 -4.76 7.25 -9.18
CA PHE A 96 -5.73 7.84 -10.11
C PHE A 96 -5.22 7.83 -11.55
N ARG A 97 -4.00 8.33 -11.78
CA ARG A 97 -3.39 8.36 -13.12
C ARG A 97 -3.25 6.96 -13.72
N LEU A 98 -2.71 6.00 -12.95
CA LEU A 98 -2.47 4.65 -13.45
C LEU A 98 -3.77 3.88 -13.71
N LEU A 99 -4.72 3.95 -12.78
CA LEU A 99 -6.04 3.32 -12.93
C LEU A 99 -6.78 3.89 -14.15
N ARG A 100 -6.83 5.22 -14.31
CA ARG A 100 -7.46 5.84 -15.48
C ARG A 100 -6.76 5.49 -16.79
N LEU A 101 -5.43 5.46 -16.81
CA LEU A 101 -4.64 5.08 -17.99
C LEU A 101 -4.93 3.64 -18.45
N HIS A 102 -5.23 2.75 -17.52
CA HIS A 102 -5.54 1.33 -17.78
C HIS A 102 -7.05 1.04 -17.87
N GLY A 103 -7.90 2.07 -17.96
CA GLY A 103 -9.32 1.92 -18.27
C GLY A 103 -10.24 1.61 -17.09
N TYR A 104 -9.75 1.73 -15.84
CA TYR A 104 -10.59 1.62 -14.66
C TYR A 104 -11.46 2.88 -14.48
N GLN A 105 -12.65 2.71 -13.88
CA GLN A 105 -13.54 3.81 -13.52
C GLN A 105 -13.16 4.33 -12.14
N VAL A 106 -12.53 5.51 -12.11
CA VAL A 106 -12.00 6.19 -10.91
C VAL A 106 -12.28 7.67 -10.94
#